data_AF-A0A6B2V3Z2-F1
#
_entry.id   AF-A0A6B2V3Z2-F1
#
_cell.length_a   1.000
_cell.length_b   1.000
_cell.length_c   1.000
_cell.angle_alpha   90.00
_cell.angle_beta   90.00
_cell.angle_gamma   90.00
#
_symmetry.space_group_name_H-M   'P 1'
#
loop_
_entity.id
_entity.type
_entity.pdbx_description
1 polymer ?
#
loop_
_entity_poly.entity_id
_entity_poly.type
_entity_poly.pdbx_seq_one_letter_code
_entity_poly.pdbx_strand_id
1 'polypeptide(L)'
;GGPEAPGPLGGSVSFAPGVGASAGPRDYAVREPSDDDFDEDDEGHFVPPEPPPLPDADATAKFAWLGVAGGPVLLLLAVLLGWDMTWWLTTLCIGGFLGGVATLVARMNPGDDEDDDPGRGAVV
;
A
#
# COMPACT_ATOMS: atom_id res chain seq x y z
N GLY A 1 53.07 5.70 -19.66
CA GLY A 1 51.68 5.83 -20.15
C GLY A 1 50.78 5.43 -19.02
N GLY A 2 49.92 6.32 -18.55
CA GLY A 2 48.96 6.02 -17.48
C GLY A 2 47.74 5.25 -18.00
N PRO A 3 47.07 4.45 -17.16
CA PRO A 3 45.87 3.71 -17.55
C PRO A 3 44.67 4.65 -17.73
N GLU A 4 43.94 4.39 -18.81
CA GLU A 4 42.80 5.12 -19.34
C GLU A 4 41.60 5.09 -18.36
N ALA A 5 40.99 6.25 -18.10
CA ALA A 5 39.84 6.36 -17.21
C ALA A 5 38.57 5.82 -17.90
N PRO A 6 37.77 4.96 -17.23
CA PRO A 6 36.51 4.48 -17.79
C PRO A 6 35.51 5.64 -17.89
N GLY A 7 35.01 5.89 -19.11
CA GLY A 7 34.11 6.99 -19.41
C GLY A 7 32.76 6.89 -18.67
N PRO A 8 32.04 8.02 -18.49
CA PRO A 8 30.80 8.05 -17.75
C PRO A 8 29.71 7.24 -18.47
N LEU A 9 29.17 6.24 -17.76
CA LEU A 9 28.01 5.47 -18.21
C LEU A 9 26.78 6.37 -18.12
N GLY A 10 26.09 6.56 -19.24
CA GLY A 10 24.94 7.45 -19.37
C GLY A 10 23.85 7.16 -18.33
N GLY A 11 23.80 8.00 -17.31
CA GLY A 11 22.80 7.97 -16.24
C GLY A 11 22.94 9.25 -15.45
N SER A 12 21.85 9.99 -15.29
CA SER A 12 21.77 11.36 -14.77
C SER A 12 22.07 11.52 -13.27
N VAL A 13 23.00 10.71 -12.73
CA VAL A 13 23.37 10.73 -11.32
C VAL A 13 24.88 10.95 -11.23
N SER A 14 25.28 12.19 -10.94
CA SER A 14 26.68 12.54 -10.67
C SER A 14 26.93 12.38 -9.17
N PHE A 15 27.73 11.38 -8.78
CA PHE A 15 28.22 11.27 -7.41
C PHE A 15 29.41 12.21 -7.20
N ALA A 16 29.54 12.77 -5.99
CA ALA A 16 30.68 13.62 -5.65
C ALA A 16 31.99 12.81 -5.74
N PRO A 17 33.10 13.41 -6.22
CA PRO A 17 34.40 12.74 -6.22
C PRO A 17 34.79 12.39 -4.78
N GLY A 18 34.86 11.09 -4.49
CA GLY A 18 35.07 10.53 -3.14
C GLY A 18 34.00 9.55 -2.65
N VAL A 19 32.84 9.47 -3.32
CA VAL A 19 31.72 8.56 -2.95
C VAL A 19 31.72 7.21 -3.69
N GLY A 20 32.53 7.06 -4.75
CA GLY A 20 32.44 5.92 -5.67
C GLY A 20 33.57 4.89 -5.56
N ALA A 21 33.77 4.26 -4.38
CA ALA A 21 34.66 3.10 -4.28
C ALA A 21 34.35 2.11 -3.15
N SER A 22 33.42 2.42 -2.24
CA SER A 22 33.07 1.52 -1.14
C SER A 22 31.57 1.22 -1.18
N ALA A 23 31.23 -0.06 -1.40
CA ALA A 23 29.92 -0.65 -1.14
C ALA A 23 28.71 0.23 -1.52
N GLY A 24 28.31 0.20 -2.79
CA GLY A 24 27.08 0.84 -3.25
C GLY A 24 25.83 0.15 -2.71
N PRO A 25 24.64 0.80 -2.73
CA PRO A 25 23.38 0.25 -2.21
C PRO A 25 22.88 -1.07 -2.83
N ARG A 26 23.64 -1.65 -3.76
CA ARG A 26 23.37 -2.90 -4.47
C ARG A 26 24.39 -3.99 -4.16
N ASP A 27 25.32 -3.75 -3.24
CA ASP A 27 26.40 -4.68 -2.90
C ASP A 27 25.97 -5.66 -1.79
N TYR A 28 24.77 -6.23 -1.94
CA TYR A 28 24.32 -7.35 -1.11
C TYR A 28 24.65 -8.66 -1.82
N ALA A 29 25.33 -9.56 -1.11
CA ALA A 29 25.46 -10.95 -1.54
C ALA A 29 24.20 -11.71 -1.13
N VAL A 30 23.51 -12.32 -2.09
CA VAL A 30 22.43 -13.25 -1.79
C VAL A 30 23.06 -14.45 -1.08
N ARG A 31 22.59 -14.78 0.12
CA ARG A 31 23.01 -15.97 0.84
C ARG A 31 22.56 -17.19 0.04
N GLU A 32 23.49 -18.05 -0.35
CA GLU A 32 23.16 -19.34 -0.95
C GLU A 32 22.46 -20.18 0.12
N PRO A 33 21.27 -20.76 -0.18
CA PRO A 33 20.59 -21.65 0.74
C PRO A 33 21.50 -22.84 1.02
N SER A 34 21.63 -23.23 2.29
CA SER A 34 22.45 -24.38 2.65
C SER A 34 21.66 -25.67 2.40
N ASP A 35 22.33 -26.75 1.98
CA ASP A 35 21.66 -28.03 1.72
C ASP A 35 21.02 -28.65 2.99
N ASP A 36 21.37 -28.12 4.19
CA ASP A 36 20.74 -28.45 5.48
C ASP A 36 19.39 -27.70 5.70
N ASP A 37 19.01 -26.75 4.83
CA ASP A 37 17.75 -26.01 4.91
C ASP A 37 16.59 -26.69 4.15
N PHE A 38 16.81 -27.91 3.61
CA PHE A 38 15.84 -28.64 2.77
C PHE A 38 15.49 -30.04 3.31
N ASP A 39 15.42 -30.21 4.63
CA ASP A 39 14.78 -31.40 5.20
C ASP A 39 13.25 -31.30 4.98
N GLU A 40 12.79 -31.76 3.80
CA GLU A 40 11.38 -31.75 3.34
C GLU A 40 10.36 -32.34 4.34
N ASP A 41 10.83 -33.07 5.36
CA ASP A 41 10.02 -33.80 6.33
C ASP A 41 9.83 -33.07 7.69
N ASP A 42 10.55 -31.98 7.99
CA ASP A 42 10.48 -31.26 9.29
C ASP A 42 9.95 -29.80 9.18
N GLU A 43 9.62 -29.37 7.96
CA GLU A 43 9.02 -28.07 7.69
C GLU A 43 7.51 -28.14 7.94
N GLY A 44 7.10 -27.96 9.20
CA GLY A 44 5.70 -27.90 9.60
C GLY A 44 4.88 -26.96 8.71
N HIS A 45 4.14 -27.53 7.74
CA HIS A 45 3.29 -26.79 6.83
C HIS A 45 2.31 -25.94 7.64
N PHE A 46 2.43 -24.61 7.50
CA PHE A 46 1.46 -23.69 8.06
C PHE A 46 0.13 -23.93 7.34
N VAL A 47 -0.78 -24.62 8.02
CA VAL A 47 -2.20 -24.63 7.69
C VAL A 47 -2.80 -23.43 8.43
N PRO A 48 -3.12 -22.33 7.73
CA PRO A 48 -3.80 -21.22 8.37
C PRO A 48 -5.10 -21.79 8.98
N PRO A 49 -5.35 -21.59 10.29
CA PRO A 49 -6.64 -21.96 10.85
C PRO A 49 -7.74 -21.23 10.07
N GLU A 50 -8.91 -21.87 9.94
CA GLU A 50 -10.03 -21.25 9.23
C GLU A 50 -10.30 -19.86 9.82
N PRO A 51 -10.31 -18.80 9.00
CA PRO A 51 -10.48 -17.46 9.50
C PRO A 51 -11.84 -17.35 10.21
N PRO A 52 -11.90 -16.73 11.40
CA PRO A 52 -13.18 -16.49 12.06
C PRO A 52 -14.10 -15.70 11.13
N PRO A 53 -15.44 -15.94 11.19
CA PRO A 53 -16.38 -15.26 10.32
C PRO A 53 -16.26 -13.75 10.50
N LEU A 54 -16.17 -13.03 9.38
CA LEU A 54 -15.98 -11.59 9.37
C LEU A 54 -17.15 -10.89 10.08
N PRO A 55 -16.88 -9.89 10.94
CA PRO A 55 -17.93 -9.06 11.51
C PRO A 55 -18.79 -8.45 10.41
N ASP A 56 -20.11 -8.44 10.60
CA ASP A 56 -21.02 -7.79 9.67
C ASP A 56 -20.65 -6.31 9.49
N ALA A 57 -20.68 -5.84 8.25
CA ALA A 57 -20.42 -4.43 7.97
C ALA A 57 -21.47 -3.55 8.69
N ASP A 58 -20.99 -2.76 9.66
CA ASP A 58 -21.79 -1.82 10.43
C ASP A 58 -22.55 -0.83 9.53
N ALA A 59 -23.71 -0.36 9.98
CA ALA A 59 -24.55 0.58 9.24
C ALA A 59 -23.76 1.83 8.78
N THR A 60 -22.85 2.32 9.62
CA THR A 60 -21.95 3.43 9.29
C THR A 60 -21.07 3.15 8.08
N ALA A 61 -20.52 1.94 7.96
CA ALA A 61 -19.70 1.55 6.81
C ALA A 61 -20.52 1.51 5.51
N LYS A 62 -21.77 1.05 5.61
CA LYS A 62 -22.72 1.05 4.47
C LYS A 62 -23.05 2.48 4.02
N PHE A 63 -23.32 3.40 4.95
CA PHE A 63 -23.56 4.81 4.63
C PHE A 63 -22.32 5.50 4.06
N ALA A 64 -21.13 5.16 4.56
CA ALA A 64 -19.89 5.72 4.05
C ALA A 64 -19.64 5.30 2.60
N TRP A 65 -19.81 4.01 2.29
CA TRP A 65 -19.78 3.49 0.92
C TRP A 65 -20.87 4.09 0.03
N LEU A 66 -22.07 4.30 0.57
CA LEU A 66 -23.15 4.96 -0.15
C LEU A 66 -22.81 6.42 -0.46
N GLY A 67 -22.13 7.15 0.43
CA GLY A 67 -21.63 8.49 0.14
C GLY A 67 -20.56 8.48 -0.96
N VAL A 68 -19.56 7.61 -0.82
CA VAL A 68 -18.42 7.49 -1.76
C VAL A 68 -18.86 7.06 -3.15
N ALA A 69 -19.68 6.00 -3.26
CA ALA A 69 -20.18 5.54 -4.54
C ALA A 69 -21.37 6.38 -5.04
N GLY A 70 -22.18 6.90 -4.12
CA GLY A 70 -23.39 7.64 -4.44
C GLY A 70 -23.11 8.98 -5.12
N GLY A 71 -22.07 9.72 -4.73
CA GLY A 71 -21.69 10.97 -5.41
C GLY A 71 -21.41 10.77 -6.91
N PRO A 72 -20.47 9.89 -7.30
CA PRO A 72 -20.20 9.55 -8.70
C PRO A 72 -21.41 8.96 -9.43
N VAL A 73 -22.15 8.03 -8.81
CA VAL A 73 -23.32 7.40 -9.44
C VAL A 73 -24.45 8.41 -9.68
N LEU A 74 -24.73 9.27 -8.69
CA LEU A 74 -25.74 10.32 -8.83
C LEU A 74 -25.36 11.31 -9.95
N LEU A 75 -24.07 11.66 -10.05
CA LEU A 75 -23.56 12.49 -11.14
C LEU A 75 -23.73 11.83 -12.51
N LEU A 76 -23.39 10.54 -12.63
CA LEU A 76 -23.61 9.79 -13.87
C LEU A 76 -25.10 9.71 -14.24
N LEU A 77 -25.97 9.45 -13.28
CA LEU A 77 -27.42 9.45 -13.50
C LEU A 77 -27.91 10.83 -13.95
N ALA A 78 -27.45 11.91 -13.33
CA ALA A 78 -27.82 13.26 -13.73
C ALA A 78 -27.40 13.55 -15.18
N VAL A 79 -26.20 13.12 -15.59
CA VAL A 79 -25.71 13.29 -16.97
C VAL A 79 -26.53 12.44 -17.94
N LEU A 80 -26.77 11.17 -17.64
CA LEU A 80 -27.48 10.24 -18.53
C LEU A 80 -28.96 10.61 -18.71
N LEU A 81 -29.61 11.06 -17.65
CA LEU A 81 -31.02 11.47 -17.68
C LEU A 81 -31.20 12.94 -18.11
N GLY A 82 -30.10 13.68 -18.33
CA GLY A 82 -30.14 15.09 -18.72
C GLY A 82 -30.72 16.00 -17.65
N TRP A 83 -30.51 15.68 -16.37
CA TRP A 83 -30.98 16.51 -15.26
C TRP A 83 -30.20 17.82 -15.20
N ASP A 84 -30.92 18.93 -15.04
CA ASP A 84 -30.31 20.22 -14.78
C ASP A 84 -29.54 20.19 -13.45
N MET A 85 -28.24 20.47 -13.54
CA MET A 85 -27.34 20.47 -12.38
C MET A 85 -27.67 21.65 -11.46
N THR A 86 -28.64 21.42 -10.59
CA THR A 86 -29.14 22.40 -9.64
C THR A 86 -28.20 22.47 -8.44
N TRP A 87 -28.14 23.62 -7.75
CA TRP A 87 -27.26 23.83 -6.60
C TRP A 87 -27.37 22.74 -5.51
N TRP A 88 -28.56 22.15 -5.30
CA TRP A 88 -28.77 21.06 -4.35
C TRP A 88 -28.20 19.72 -4.85
N LEU A 89 -28.27 19.42 -6.16
CA LEU A 89 -27.66 18.22 -6.76
C LEU A 89 -26.14 18.29 -6.66
N THR A 90 -25.56 19.44 -7.00
CA THR A 90 -24.12 19.69 -6.83
C THR A 90 -23.70 19.48 -5.38
N THR A 91 -24.49 20.00 -4.43
CA THR A 91 -24.26 19.82 -2.99
C THR A 91 -24.38 18.35 -2.57
N LEU A 92 -25.36 17.60 -3.07
CA LEU A 92 -25.50 16.17 -2.76
C LEU A 92 -24.35 15.33 -3.30
N CYS A 93 -23.91 15.59 -4.54
CA CYS A 93 -22.78 14.89 -5.13
C CYS A 93 -21.49 15.15 -4.34
N ILE A 94 -21.16 16.43 -4.10
CA ILE A 94 -19.94 16.82 -3.39
C ILE A 94 -20.02 16.43 -1.91
N GLY A 95 -21.10 16.80 -1.24
CA GLY A 95 -21.30 16.54 0.19
C GLY A 95 -21.45 15.06 0.49
N GLY A 96 -22.13 14.29 -0.35
CA GLY A 96 -22.22 12.84 -0.23
C GLY A 96 -20.86 12.16 -0.39
N PHE A 97 -20.10 12.53 -1.41
CA PHE A 97 -18.76 11.98 -1.63
C PHE A 97 -17.80 12.35 -0.50
N LEU A 98 -17.68 13.64 -0.16
CA LEU A 98 -16.80 14.11 0.91
C LEU A 98 -17.22 13.55 2.27
N GLY A 99 -18.53 13.50 2.56
CA GLY A 99 -19.06 12.90 3.78
C GLY A 99 -18.74 11.40 3.85
N GLY A 100 -18.87 10.66 2.76
CA GLY A 100 -18.51 9.25 2.68
C GLY A 100 -17.03 9.01 2.93
N VAL A 101 -16.15 9.73 2.23
CA VAL A 101 -14.69 9.63 2.39
C VAL A 101 -14.27 10.01 3.81
N ALA A 102 -14.75 11.13 4.34
CA ALA A 102 -14.42 11.58 5.69
C ALA A 102 -14.87 10.55 6.75
N THR A 103 -16.03 9.92 6.56
CA THR A 103 -16.51 8.88 7.49
C THR A 103 -15.63 7.64 7.45
N LEU A 104 -15.17 7.19 6.27
CA LEU A 104 -14.23 6.07 6.14
C LEU A 104 -12.89 6.38 6.83
N VAL A 105 -12.33 7.56 6.57
CA VAL A 105 -11.04 7.98 7.14
C VAL A 105 -11.15 8.10 8.67
N ALA A 106 -12.20 8.73 9.18
CA ALA A 106 -12.43 8.85 10.62
C ALA A 106 -12.60 7.48 11.31
N ARG A 107 -13.07 6.46 10.58
CA ARG A 107 -13.25 5.11 11.09
C ARG A 107 -12.06 4.19 10.84
N MET A 108 -11.06 4.64 10.07
CA MET A 108 -9.84 3.89 9.86
C MET A 108 -9.11 3.87 11.19
N ASN A 109 -9.40 2.85 11.99
CA ASN A 109 -8.84 2.67 13.32
C ASN A 109 -7.32 2.49 13.14
N PRO A 110 -6.48 3.36 13.73
CA PRO A 110 -5.06 3.06 13.88
C PRO A 110 -4.98 1.95 14.95
N GLY A 111 -5.20 0.70 14.53
CA GLY A 111 -5.11 -0.43 15.44
C GLY A 111 -3.67 -0.63 15.87
N ASP A 112 -3.43 -0.51 17.18
CA ASP A 112 -2.44 -1.30 17.95
C ASP A 112 -0.99 -1.32 17.45
N ASP A 113 -0.41 -0.17 17.12
CA ASP A 113 1.06 -0.01 17.09
C ASP A 113 1.66 0.17 18.52
N GLU A 114 0.90 -0.15 19.57
CA GLU A 114 1.38 -0.24 20.95
C GLU A 114 1.46 -1.74 21.32
N ASP A 115 2.56 -2.42 20.96
CA ASP A 115 3.17 -3.57 21.69
C ASP A 115 3.91 -4.62 20.81
N ASP A 116 4.06 -4.44 19.48
CA ASP A 116 4.92 -5.35 18.70
C ASP A 116 6.40 -4.91 18.80
N ASP A 117 7.14 -5.63 19.66
CA ASP A 117 8.58 -5.51 19.89
C ASP A 117 9.37 -5.51 18.56
N PRO A 118 10.15 -4.45 18.23
CA PRO A 118 10.86 -4.32 16.95
C PRO A 118 12.08 -5.27 16.79
N GLY A 119 12.12 -6.37 17.56
CA GLY A 119 13.26 -7.29 17.65
C GLY A 119 13.15 -8.57 16.84
N ARG A 120 12.00 -8.92 16.25
CA ARG A 120 11.82 -10.21 15.55
C ARG A 120 11.98 -10.11 14.03
N GLY A 121 13.11 -9.56 13.60
CA GLY A 121 13.60 -9.76 12.23
C GLY A 121 14.06 -11.20 12.06
N ALA A 122 13.59 -11.84 10.98
CA ALA A 122 13.96 -13.15 10.45
C ALA A 122 15.13 -13.87 11.16
N VAL A 123 14.87 -15.03 11.77
CA VAL A 123 15.95 -15.95 12.14
C VAL A 123 16.43 -16.63 10.84
N VAL A 124 17.69 -16.40 10.50
CA VAL A 124 18.44 -17.01 9.38
C VAL A 124 19.69 -17.70 9.91
#